data_AF-A0A9N9GJS2-F1
#
_entry.id   AF-A0A9N9GJS2-F1
#
_cell.length_a   1.000
_cell.length_b   1.000
_cell.length_c   1.000
_cell.angle_alpha   90.00
_cell.angle_beta   90.00
_cell.angle_gamma   90.00
#
_symmetry.space_group_name_H-M   'P 1'
#
loop_
_entity.id
_entity.type
_entity.pdbx_description
1 polymer ?
#
loop_
_entity_poly.entity_id
_entity_poly.type
_entity_poly.pdbx_seq_one_letter_code
_entity_poly.pdbx_strand_id
1 'polypeptide(L)'
;MSPNTKQLEGIHDFRFGTTKSDEEIVSNYDFTLDIETLLINPMTRERAKNYKKTGFIRPPRPQNSFILYRRNKTAELDLVGLKSAEKSKIISELWKGEPENVKEVFSALSRMAEVKYIERYGKVKYQPNRKSKQKKVTKPVESNLACRIKFILN
;
A
#
# COMPACT_ATOMS: atom_id res chain seq x y z
N MET A 1 4.17 -6.75 -35.97
CA MET A 1 5.42 -7.06 -35.24
C MET A 1 5.13 -6.93 -33.76
N SER A 2 4.73 -8.04 -33.12
CA SER A 2 4.47 -8.06 -31.67
C SER A 2 5.80 -8.27 -30.93
N PRO A 3 6.19 -7.39 -29.99
CA PRO A 3 7.39 -7.62 -29.22
C PRO A 3 7.11 -8.67 -28.12
N ASN A 4 7.62 -9.87 -28.37
CA ASN A 4 8.36 -10.68 -27.40
C ASN A 4 7.68 -10.98 -26.04
N THR A 5 6.75 -11.93 -26.04
CA THR A 5 6.15 -12.52 -24.83
C THR A 5 7.06 -13.51 -24.11
N LYS A 6 8.26 -13.82 -24.63
CA LYS A 6 9.12 -14.92 -24.14
C LYS A 6 10.00 -14.60 -22.91
N GLN A 7 9.83 -13.45 -22.25
CA GLN A 7 10.69 -13.06 -21.11
C GLN A 7 9.94 -12.90 -19.78
N LEU A 8 8.66 -13.25 -19.70
CA LEU A 8 7.87 -13.19 -18.46
C LEU A 8 7.77 -14.52 -17.70
N GLU A 9 8.25 -15.64 -18.25
CA GLU A 9 8.14 -16.97 -17.61
C GLU A 9 9.10 -17.21 -16.43
N GLY A 10 9.83 -16.18 -15.99
CA GLY A 10 10.97 -16.31 -15.06
C GLY A 10 10.75 -15.81 -13.64
N ILE A 11 9.52 -15.57 -13.19
CA ILE A 11 9.22 -15.22 -11.78
C ILE A 11 8.13 -16.17 -11.26
N HIS A 12 8.33 -17.48 -11.43
CA HIS A 12 7.57 -18.44 -10.64
C HIS A 12 8.38 -18.69 -9.37
N ASP A 13 8.14 -17.87 -8.34
CA ASP A 13 8.68 -18.11 -7.00
C ASP A 13 8.29 -19.52 -6.58
N PHE A 14 9.29 -20.40 -6.47
CA PHE A 14 9.13 -21.77 -6.00
C PHE A 14 8.68 -21.72 -4.53
N ARG A 15 7.38 -21.82 -4.30
CA ARG A 15 6.82 -21.94 -2.96
C ARG A 15 7.16 -23.31 -2.40
N PHE A 16 7.77 -23.34 -1.21
CA PHE A 16 7.80 -24.56 -0.41
C PHE A 16 6.37 -24.85 0.08
N GLY A 17 5.64 -25.71 -0.63
CA GLY A 17 4.46 -26.41 -0.07
C GLY A 17 3.07 -26.11 -0.65
N THR A 18 2.92 -25.27 -1.68
CA THR A 18 1.61 -25.09 -2.35
C THR A 18 1.74 -25.34 -3.85
N THR A 19 0.99 -26.32 -4.37
CA THR A 19 0.96 -26.69 -5.81
C THR A 19 0.05 -25.79 -6.65
N LYS A 20 -0.64 -24.84 -6.01
CA LYS A 20 -1.69 -24.03 -6.65
C LYS A 20 -1.11 -22.75 -7.25
N SER A 21 -1.58 -22.40 -8.45
CA SER A 21 -1.19 -21.14 -9.09
C SER A 21 -1.75 -19.93 -8.33
N ASP A 22 -1.18 -18.75 -8.56
CA ASP A 22 -1.68 -17.51 -7.96
C ASP A 22 -3.10 -17.19 -8.40
N GLU A 23 -3.43 -17.45 -9.68
CA GLU A 23 -4.77 -17.32 -10.22
C GLU A 23 -5.77 -18.27 -9.54
N GLU A 24 -5.37 -19.53 -9.33
CA GLU A 24 -6.22 -20.51 -8.65
C GLU A 24 -6.50 -20.10 -7.20
N ILE A 25 -5.48 -19.65 -6.46
CA ILE A 25 -5.63 -19.21 -5.08
C ILE A 25 -6.56 -18.00 -4.97
N VAL A 26 -6.42 -17.04 -5.88
CA VAL A 26 -7.26 -15.84 -5.91
C VAL A 26 -8.68 -16.20 -6.32
N SER A 27 -8.89 -17.08 -7.30
CA SER A 27 -10.23 -17.47 -7.78
C SER A 27 -11.10 -18.15 -6.72
N ASN A 28 -10.49 -18.78 -5.72
CA ASN A 28 -11.20 -19.48 -4.65
C ASN A 28 -11.68 -18.54 -3.52
N TYR A 29 -11.37 -17.24 -3.58
CA TYR A 29 -11.76 -16.27 -2.58
C TYR A 29 -12.89 -15.37 -3.09
N ASP A 30 -13.90 -15.14 -2.24
CA ASP A 30 -15.04 -14.28 -2.56
C ASP A 30 -14.69 -12.81 -2.28
N PHE A 31 -14.35 -12.06 -3.33
CA PHE A 31 -14.03 -10.64 -3.22
C PHE A 31 -15.27 -9.77 -3.34
N THR A 32 -15.36 -8.74 -2.51
CA THR A 32 -16.39 -7.70 -2.61
C THR A 32 -16.17 -6.81 -3.84
N LEU A 33 -14.91 -6.60 -4.22
CA LEU A 33 -14.53 -5.83 -5.40
C LEU A 33 -14.00 -6.74 -6.49
N ASP A 34 -14.27 -6.37 -7.73
CA ASP A 34 -13.71 -7.06 -8.89
C ASP A 34 -12.16 -7.08 -8.86
N ILE A 35 -11.60 -8.21 -9.28
CA ILE A 35 -10.16 -8.50 -9.26
C ILE A 35 -9.39 -7.49 -10.11
N GLU A 36 -9.87 -7.17 -11.32
CA GLU A 36 -9.23 -6.19 -12.20
C GLU A 36 -9.19 -4.80 -11.54
N THR A 37 -10.29 -4.43 -10.88
CA THR A 37 -10.42 -3.19 -10.13
C THR A 37 -9.44 -3.11 -8.94
N LEU A 38 -9.18 -4.24 -8.27
CA LEU A 38 -8.20 -4.31 -7.18
C LEU A 38 -6.77 -4.21 -7.70
N LEU A 39 -6.43 -4.91 -8.79
CA LEU A 39 -5.08 -4.94 -9.34
C LEU A 39 -4.64 -3.60 -9.94
N ILE A 40 -5.59 -2.82 -10.48
CA ILE A 40 -5.31 -1.52 -11.07
C ILE A 40 -5.37 -0.42 -10.01
N ASN A 41 -4.30 0.40 -9.95
CA ASN A 41 -4.31 1.62 -9.16
C ASN A 41 -5.28 2.64 -9.77
N PRO A 42 -6.27 3.15 -9.00
CA PRO A 42 -7.22 4.12 -9.53
C PRO A 42 -6.53 5.44 -9.93
N MET A 43 -7.07 6.08 -10.95
CA MET A 43 -6.68 7.44 -11.32
C MET A 43 -7.31 8.42 -10.34
N THR A 44 -6.55 8.84 -9.32
CA THR A 44 -7.07 9.83 -8.36
C THR A 44 -7.10 11.22 -8.95
N ARG A 45 -7.96 12.09 -8.40
CA ARG A 45 -8.06 13.50 -8.80
C ARG A 45 -6.70 14.21 -8.69
N GLU A 46 -5.92 13.88 -7.66
CA GLU A 46 -4.59 14.43 -7.44
C GLU A 46 -3.63 14.04 -8.57
N ARG A 47 -3.74 12.82 -9.09
CA ARG A 47 -2.92 12.35 -10.22
C ARG A 47 -3.27 13.08 -11.50
N ALA A 48 -4.57 13.22 -11.80
CA ALA A 48 -5.03 13.99 -12.95
C ALA A 48 -4.59 15.47 -12.87
N LYS A 49 -4.67 16.08 -11.69
CA LYS A 49 -4.16 17.44 -11.45
C LYS A 49 -2.66 17.56 -11.68
N ASN A 50 -1.87 16.61 -11.15
CA ASN A 50 -0.42 16.62 -11.35
C ASN A 50 -0.05 16.49 -12.83
N TYR A 51 -0.72 15.62 -13.58
CA TYR A 51 -0.52 15.50 -15.03
C TYR A 51 -0.76 16.84 -15.75
N LYS A 52 -1.87 17.53 -15.44
CA LYS A 52 -2.16 18.85 -16.02
C LYS A 52 -1.08 19.89 -15.71
N LYS A 53 -0.39 19.76 -14.58
CA LYS A 53 0.67 20.69 -14.16
C LYS A 53 2.04 20.38 -14.76
N THR A 54 2.41 19.10 -14.87
CA THR A 54 3.78 18.68 -15.24
C THR A 54 3.88 18.05 -16.63
N GLY A 55 2.75 17.72 -17.26
CA GLY A 55 2.71 16.94 -18.51
C GLY A 55 3.14 15.47 -18.34
N PHE A 56 3.46 15.04 -17.11
CA PHE A 56 4.04 13.73 -16.82
C PHE A 56 3.39 13.07 -15.61
N ILE A 57 2.87 11.85 -15.80
CA ILE A 57 2.35 11.00 -14.72
C ILE A 57 3.45 10.07 -14.23
N ARG A 58 3.88 10.27 -12.98
CA ARG A 58 4.72 9.27 -12.31
C ARG A 58 3.90 8.00 -12.06
N PRO A 59 4.39 6.82 -12.50
CA PRO A 59 3.69 5.56 -12.28
C PRO A 59 3.50 5.32 -10.78
N PRO A 60 2.35 4.74 -10.37
CA PRO A 60 2.10 4.45 -8.95
C PRO A 60 3.01 3.31 -8.51
N ARG A 61 3.20 3.11 -7.21
CA ARG A 61 3.75 1.83 -6.77
C ARG A 61 2.73 0.72 -7.00
N PRO A 62 3.17 -0.51 -7.32
CA PRO A 62 2.29 -1.68 -7.27
C PRO A 62 1.68 -1.78 -5.85
N GLN A 63 0.44 -2.26 -5.78
CA GLN A 63 -0.27 -2.39 -4.51
C GLN A 63 0.26 -3.61 -3.76
N ASN A 64 0.54 -3.45 -2.47
CA ASN A 64 0.90 -4.58 -1.63
C ASN A 64 -0.37 -5.30 -1.11
N SER A 65 -0.17 -6.48 -0.52
CA SER A 65 -1.24 -7.32 0.03
C SER A 65 -2.17 -6.58 0.99
N PHE A 66 -1.61 -5.81 1.95
CA PHE A 66 -2.41 -5.05 2.91
C PHE A 66 -3.25 -3.94 2.26
N ILE A 67 -2.72 -3.23 1.25
CA ILE A 67 -3.48 -2.20 0.55
C ILE A 67 -4.64 -2.81 -0.23
N LEU A 68 -4.42 -3.97 -0.86
CA LEU A 68 -5.47 -4.72 -1.54
C LEU A 68 -6.56 -5.18 -0.56
N TYR A 69 -6.16 -5.81 0.54
CA TYR A 69 -7.06 -6.21 1.63
C TYR A 69 -7.88 -5.03 2.16
N ARG A 70 -7.21 -3.91 2.44
CA ARG A 70 -7.84 -2.68 2.92
C ARG A 70 -8.90 -2.17 1.96
N ARG A 71 -8.65 -2.19 0.65
CA ARG A 71 -9.63 -1.74 -0.36
C ARG A 71 -10.86 -2.66 -0.34
N ASN A 72 -10.65 -3.97 -0.36
CA ASN A 72 -11.73 -4.95 -0.31
C ASN A 72 -12.58 -4.79 0.98
N LYS A 73 -11.94 -4.81 2.16
CA LYS A 73 -12.63 -4.67 3.44
C LYS A 73 -13.29 -3.31 3.67
N THR A 74 -12.74 -2.24 3.09
CA THR A 74 -13.40 -0.92 3.15
C THR A 74 -14.73 -0.93 2.40
N ALA A 75 -14.81 -1.65 1.27
CA ALA A 75 -16.05 -1.83 0.53
C ALA A 75 -17.00 -2.80 1.24
N GLU A 76 -16.49 -3.91 1.76
CA GLU A 76 -17.25 -4.92 2.50
C GLU A 76 -17.95 -4.33 3.74
N LEU A 77 -17.25 -3.50 4.50
CA LEU A 77 -17.74 -2.89 5.74
C LEU A 77 -18.34 -1.49 5.54
N ASP A 78 -18.52 -1.05 4.29
CA ASP A 78 -18.99 0.29 3.89
C ASP A 78 -18.36 1.45 4.69
N LEU A 79 -17.04 1.40 4.89
CA LEU A 79 -16.32 2.41 5.68
C LEU A 79 -16.05 3.67 4.87
N VAL A 80 -16.77 3.94 3.77
CA VAL A 80 -16.45 5.00 2.80
C VAL A 80 -16.45 6.40 3.45
N GLY A 81 -17.36 6.64 4.39
CA GLY A 81 -17.50 7.93 5.09
C GLY A 81 -16.47 8.23 6.19
N LEU A 82 -15.72 7.23 6.68
CA LEU A 82 -14.77 7.43 7.79
C LEU A 82 -13.48 8.14 7.36
N LYS A 83 -12.75 8.70 8.32
CA LYS A 83 -11.42 9.26 8.03
C LYS A 83 -10.44 8.14 7.70
N SER A 84 -9.50 8.40 6.79
CA SER A 84 -8.49 7.41 6.39
C SER A 84 -7.69 6.85 7.57
N ALA A 85 -7.42 7.68 8.60
CA ALA A 85 -6.73 7.27 9.82
C ALA A 85 -7.54 6.25 10.63
N GLU A 86 -8.85 6.45 10.77
CA GLU A 86 -9.76 5.55 11.49
C GLU A 86 -9.90 4.22 10.74
N LYS A 87 -10.12 4.26 9.42
CA LYS A 87 -10.15 3.06 8.58
C LYS A 87 -8.88 2.23 8.74
N SER A 88 -7.72 2.89 8.77
CA SER A 88 -6.43 2.21 8.86
C SER A 88 -6.25 1.51 10.20
N LYS A 89 -6.76 2.08 11.31
CA LYS A 89 -6.73 1.44 12.63
C LYS A 89 -7.56 0.16 12.63
N ILE A 90 -8.84 0.27 12.28
CA ILE A 90 -9.79 -0.87 12.25
C ILE A 90 -9.25 -2.00 11.37
N ILE A 91 -8.85 -1.68 10.14
CA ILE A 91 -8.41 -2.69 9.16
C ILE A 91 -7.07 -3.29 9.56
N SER A 92 -6.19 -2.54 10.23
CA SER A 92 -4.93 -3.11 10.73
C SER A 92 -5.13 -4.13 11.84
N GLU A 93 -6.17 -3.97 12.67
CA GLU A 93 -6.55 -4.93 13.70
C GLU A 93 -7.16 -6.18 13.06
N LEU A 94 -8.06 -6.01 12.09
CA LEU A 94 -8.63 -7.11 11.31
C LEU A 94 -7.53 -7.93 10.63
N TRP A 95 -6.62 -7.28 9.89
CA TRP A 95 -5.52 -7.95 9.20
C TRP A 95 -4.63 -8.80 10.12
N LYS A 96 -4.43 -8.39 11.38
CA LYS A 96 -3.67 -9.19 12.35
C LYS A 96 -4.41 -10.46 12.76
N GLY A 97 -5.74 -10.37 12.90
CA GLY A 97 -6.62 -11.47 13.26
C GLY A 97 -6.99 -12.41 12.11
N GLU A 98 -6.77 -12.00 10.85
CA GLU A 98 -7.06 -12.85 9.69
C GLU A 98 -6.22 -14.14 9.68
N PRO A 99 -6.80 -15.27 9.23
CA PRO A 99 -6.10 -16.52 9.08
C PRO A 99 -5.10 -16.47 7.92
N GLU A 100 -4.09 -17.35 7.97
CA GLU A 100 -2.96 -17.32 7.04
C GLU A 100 -3.37 -17.57 5.58
N ASN A 101 -4.38 -18.41 5.34
CA ASN A 101 -4.94 -18.65 4.01
C ASN A 101 -5.46 -17.35 3.37
N VAL A 102 -6.10 -16.47 4.13
CA VAL A 102 -6.58 -15.18 3.63
C VAL A 102 -5.39 -14.27 3.31
N LYS A 103 -4.40 -14.21 4.21
CA LYS A 103 -3.18 -13.42 3.95
C LYS A 103 -2.45 -13.91 2.70
N GLU A 104 -2.43 -15.22 2.46
CA GLU A 104 -1.85 -15.84 1.28
C GLU A 104 -2.60 -15.48 0.00
N VAL A 105 -3.93 -15.42 0.02
CA VAL A 105 -4.74 -14.90 -1.10
C VAL A 105 -4.33 -13.48 -1.47
N PHE A 106 -4.25 -12.57 -0.49
CA PHE A 106 -3.83 -11.19 -0.75
C PHE A 106 -2.35 -11.06 -1.12
N SER A 107 -1.51 -12.00 -0.69
CA SER A 107 -0.12 -12.11 -1.13
C SER A 107 -0.01 -12.51 -2.60
N ALA A 108 -0.80 -13.50 -3.04
CA ALA A 108 -0.93 -13.84 -4.47
C ALA A 108 -1.45 -12.66 -5.29
N LEU A 109 -2.49 -11.98 -4.81
CA LEU A 109 -3.02 -10.80 -5.49
C LEU A 109 -1.99 -9.66 -5.59
N SER A 110 -1.14 -9.49 -4.58
CA SER A 110 -0.03 -8.52 -4.62
C SER A 110 1.00 -8.85 -5.71
N ARG A 111 1.31 -10.13 -5.91
CA ARG A 111 2.23 -10.58 -6.98
C ARG A 111 1.61 -10.38 -8.35
N MET A 112 0.33 -10.72 -8.53
CA MET A 112 -0.41 -10.40 -9.75
C MET A 112 -0.44 -8.90 -10.04
N ALA A 113 -0.56 -8.05 -9.01
CA ALA A 113 -0.55 -6.60 -9.17
C ALA A 113 0.84 -6.08 -9.63
N GLU A 114 1.92 -6.72 -9.18
CA GLU A 114 3.27 -6.41 -9.63
C GLU A 114 3.48 -6.80 -11.09
N VAL A 115 3.02 -7.99 -11.50
CA VAL A 115 3.07 -8.42 -12.91
C VAL A 115 2.34 -7.42 -13.80
N LYS A 116 1.09 -7.07 -13.49
CA LYS A 116 0.32 -6.06 -14.25
C LYS A 116 0.96 -4.67 -14.24
N TYR A 117 1.62 -4.30 -13.15
CA TYR A 117 2.36 -3.06 -13.07
C TYR A 117 3.54 -3.06 -14.04
N ILE A 118 4.33 -4.13 -14.08
CA ILE A 118 5.47 -4.30 -14.97
C ILE A 118 5.01 -4.31 -16.43
N GLU A 119 3.90 -4.99 -16.75
CA GLU A 119 3.31 -4.98 -18.10
C GLU A 119 2.91 -3.57 -18.55
N ARG A 120 2.33 -2.78 -17.64
CA ARG A 120 1.81 -1.43 -17.96
C ARG A 120 2.88 -0.35 -18.03
N TYR A 121 3.85 -0.38 -17.12
CA TYR A 121 4.81 0.73 -16.93
C TYR A 121 6.26 0.32 -17.17
N GLY A 122 6.54 -0.98 -17.37
CA GLY A 122 7.88 -1.54 -17.42
C GLY A 122 8.54 -1.69 -16.05
N LYS A 123 9.75 -2.25 -16.03
CA LYS A 123 10.57 -2.41 -14.82
C LYS A 123 11.18 -1.08 -14.39
N VAL A 124 10.39 -0.22 -13.74
CA VAL A 124 10.85 1.07 -13.20
C VAL A 124 11.37 0.90 -11.77
N LYS A 125 12.63 1.28 -11.53
CA LYS A 125 13.23 1.24 -10.19
C LYS A 125 12.61 2.31 -9.28
N TYR A 126 12.26 1.91 -8.05
CA TYR A 126 11.75 2.84 -7.04
C TYR A 126 12.82 3.86 -6.64
N GLN A 127 12.48 5.15 -6.75
CA GLN A 127 13.33 6.29 -6.36
C GLN A 127 12.58 7.17 -5.34
N PRO A 128 12.82 6.99 -4.02
CA PRO A 128 12.22 7.85 -3.01
C PRO A 128 12.79 9.27 -3.09
N ASN A 129 11.93 10.29 -3.06
CA ASN A 129 12.39 11.66 -2.93
C ASN A 129 12.90 11.89 -1.51
N ARG A 130 14.22 11.95 -1.33
CA ARG A 130 14.85 12.29 -0.06
C ARG A 130 14.64 13.79 0.18
N LYS A 131 13.61 14.15 0.94
CA LYS A 131 13.57 15.49 1.55
C LYS A 131 14.81 15.61 2.42
N SER A 132 15.65 16.62 2.20
CA SER A 132 16.74 16.92 3.12
C SER A 132 16.13 17.07 4.51
N LYS A 133 16.65 16.30 5.48
CA LYS A 133 16.29 16.49 6.89
C LYS A 133 16.83 17.86 7.29
N GLN A 134 16.06 18.93 7.05
CA GLN A 134 16.25 20.14 7.84
C GLN A 134 16.06 19.69 9.28
N LYS A 135 17.14 19.63 10.04
CA LYS A 135 17.11 19.36 11.46
C LYS A 135 16.12 20.36 12.04
N LYS A 136 14.95 19.90 12.49
CA LYS A 136 14.14 20.71 13.39
C LYS A 136 15.04 20.92 14.59
N VAL A 137 15.62 22.12 14.71
CA VAL A 137 16.29 22.54 15.93
C VAL A 137 15.17 22.61 16.96
N THR A 138 14.93 21.50 17.65
CA THR A 138 14.19 21.52 18.92
C THR A 138 15.08 22.34 19.83
N LYS A 139 14.73 23.61 20.06
CA LYS A 139 15.30 24.35 21.18
C LYS A 139 15.12 23.47 22.42
N PRO A 140 16.16 23.27 23.24
CA PRO A 140 16.01 22.49 24.45
C PRO A 140 14.87 23.11 25.26
N VAL A 141 13.92 22.28 25.66
CA VAL A 141 12.91 22.67 26.63
C VAL A 141 13.68 22.87 27.93
N GLU A 142 13.98 24.12 28.28
CA GLU A 142 14.42 24.43 29.63
C GLU A 142 13.36 23.89 30.58
N SER A 143 13.73 22.85 31.33
CA SER A 143 12.91 22.28 32.37
C SER A 143 12.62 23.36 33.39
N ASN A 144 11.38 23.86 33.40
CA ASN A 144 10.82 24.80 34.38
C ASN A 144 10.71 24.15 35.79
N LEU A 145 11.83 23.71 36.36
CA LEU A 145 11.91 23.29 37.77
C LEU A 145 12.37 24.45 38.67
N ALA A 146 13.00 25.48 38.09
CA ALA A 146 13.50 26.64 38.83
C ALA A 146 12.40 27.66 39.24
N CYS A 147 11.15 27.51 38.75
CA CYS A 147 10.08 28.48 38.99
C CYS A 147 9.07 28.10 40.11
N ARG A 148 9.30 27.01 40.87
CA ARG A 148 8.34 26.51 41.88
C ARG A 148 8.84 26.38 43.33
N ILE A 149 10.03 26.88 43.67
CA ILE A 149 10.57 26.85 45.05
C ILE A 149 10.82 28.25 45.67
N LYS A 150 10.54 29.35 44.96
CA LYS A 150 10.72 30.71 45.49
C LYS A 150 9.49 31.32 46.20
N PHE A 151 8.62 30.52 46.82
CA PHE A 151 7.41 31.05 47.50
C PHE A 151 7.12 30.52 48.91
N ILE A 152 8.07 29.91 49.64
CA ILE A 152 7.82 29.46 51.04
C ILE A 152 8.90 29.93 52.04
N LEU A 153 9.76 30.88 51.69
CA LEU A 153 10.61 31.56 52.70
C LEU A 153 10.68 33.06 52.41
N ASN A 154 9.69 33.78 52.92
CA ASN A 154 9.77 35.16 53.43
C ASN A 154 8.54 35.43 54.31
#